data_AF-E7MP19-F1
#
_entry.id   AF-E7MP19-F1
#
_cell.length_a   1.000
_cell.length_b   1.000
_cell.length_c   1.000
_cell.angle_alpha   90.00
_cell.angle_beta   90.00
_cell.angle_gamma   90.00
#
_symmetry.space_group_name_H-M   'P 1'
#
loop_
_entity.id
_entity.type
_entity.pdbx_description
1 polymer ?
#
loop_
_entity_poly.entity_id
_entity_poly.type
_entity_poly.pdbx_seq_one_letter_code
_entity_poly.pdbx_strand_id
1 'polypeptide(L)' 'MNTLIIDKIRRLKGEPVKPISTEGIIILDDDQAENALNFELAKIDEFQRKVKEMSDQCD' A
#
# COMPACT_ATOMS: atom_id res chain seq x y z
N MET A 1 -6.01 -14.97 -7.22
CA MET A 1 -4.71 -14.86 -6.50
C MET A 1 -3.76 -14.08 -7.40
N ASN A 2 -3.23 -12.94 -6.92
CA ASN A 2 -2.42 -12.03 -7.74
C ASN A 2 -1.06 -12.67 -8.08
N THR A 3 -0.65 -12.62 -9.35
CA THR A 3 0.61 -13.17 -9.88
C THR A 3 1.82 -12.69 -9.09
N LEU A 4 1.80 -11.43 -8.60
CA LEU A 4 2.84 -10.85 -7.76
C LEU A 4 3.03 -11.61 -6.43
N ILE A 5 1.93 -12.05 -5.82
CA ILE A 5 1.94 -12.77 -4.53
C ILE A 5 2.51 -14.18 -4.72
N ILE A 6 2.11 -14.85 -5.81
CA ILE A 6 2.63 -16.18 -6.16
C ILE A 6 4.12 -16.11 -6.42
N ASP A 7 4.58 -15.10 -7.18
CA ASP A 7 6.00 -14.93 -7.46
C ASP A 7 6.81 -14.57 -6.21
N LYS A 8 6.23 -13.82 -5.26
CA LYS A 8 6.87 -13.56 -3.95
C LYS A 8 7.08 -14.86 -3.17
N ILE A 9 6.09 -15.75 -3.12
CA ILE A 9 6.20 -17.07 -2.47
C ILE A 9 7.29 -17.93 -3.13
N ARG A 10 7.33 -17.94 -4.47
CA ARG A 10 8.35 -18.69 -5.22
C ARG A 10 9.77 -18.17 -4.99
N ARG A 11 9.97 -16.84 -4.93
CA ARG A 11 11.27 -16.24 -4.55
C ARG A 11 11.73 -16.70 -3.16
N LEU A 12 10.84 -16.69 -2.18
CA LEU A 12 11.15 -17.13 -0.82
C LEU A 12 11.54 -18.62 -0.75
N LYS A 13 11.04 -19.43 -1.68
CA LYS A 13 11.38 -20.86 -1.81
C LYS A 13 12.62 -21.13 -2.67
N GLY A 14 13.23 -20.09 -3.27
CA GLY A 14 14.36 -20.24 -4.19
C GLY A 14 13.97 -20.82 -5.55
N GLU A 15 12.68 -20.84 -5.89
CA GLU A 15 12.21 -21.30 -7.19
C GLU A 15 12.50 -20.25 -8.28
N PRO A 16 12.78 -20.66 -9.52
CA PRO A 16 12.98 -19.72 -10.62
C PRO A 16 11.68 -18.97 -10.92
N VAL A 17 11.74 -17.65 -10.87
CA VAL A 17 10.64 -16.75 -11.21
C VAL A 17 11.11 -15.71 -12.20
N LYS A 18 10.18 -15.26 -13.06
CA LYS A 18 10.49 -14.19 -14.01
C LYS A 18 10.99 -12.97 -13.22
N PRO A 19 12.13 -12.39 -13.62
CA PRO A 19 12.57 -11.13 -13.03
C PRO A 19 11.45 -10.12 -13.25
N ILE A 20 10.97 -9.52 -12.16
CA ILE A 20 10.05 -8.40 -12.25
C ILE A 20 10.92 -7.23 -12.70
N SER A 21 10.54 -6.56 -13.79
CA SER A 21 11.18 -5.29 -14.11
C SER A 21 10.88 -4.31 -12.99
N THR A 22 11.92 -3.85 -12.31
CA THR A 22 11.84 -2.80 -11.29
C THR A 22 11.99 -1.42 -11.91
N GLU A 23 12.07 -1.34 -13.23
CA GLU A 23 12.18 -0.07 -13.95
C GLU A 23 10.91 0.75 -13.73
N GLY A 24 11.05 1.89 -13.06
CA GLY A 24 9.92 2.73 -12.63
C GLY A 24 9.16 2.25 -11.39
N ILE A 25 9.63 1.20 -10.71
CA ILE A 25 9.02 0.70 -9.46
C ILE A 25 9.99 0.95 -8.30
N ILE A 26 9.49 1.61 -7.26
CA ILE A 26 10.20 1.76 -5.99
C ILE A 26 9.84 0.55 -5.12
N ILE A 27 10.82 -0.33 -4.87
CA ILE A 27 10.67 -1.41 -3.88
C ILE A 27 10.90 -0.78 -2.51
N LEU A 28 9.88 -0.80 -1.67
CA LEU A 28 9.95 -0.38 -0.28
C LEU A 28 10.31 -1.58 0.60
N ASP A 29 11.16 -1.35 1.60
CA ASP A 29 11.30 -2.28 2.72
C ASP A 29 10.04 -2.26 3.62
N ASP A 30 10.00 -3.12 4.63
CA ASP A 30 8.81 -3.28 5.48
C ASP A 30 8.46 -1.98 6.23
N ASP A 31 9.46 -1.27 6.77
CA ASP A 31 9.27 -0.01 7.49
C ASP A 31 8.80 1.11 6.54
N GLN A 32 9.38 1.17 5.34
CA GLN A 32 8.99 2.13 4.31
C GLN A 32 7.56 1.87 3.81
N ALA A 33 7.17 0.60 3.64
CA ALA A 33 5.83 0.21 3.23
C ALA A 33 4.79 0.55 4.31
N GLU A 34 5.10 0.28 5.57
CA GLU A 34 4.23 0.62 6.71
C GLU A 34 4.03 2.14 6.83
N ASN A 35 5.11 2.92 6.73
CA ASN A 35 5.01 4.37 6.79
C ASN A 35 4.21 4.97 5.63
N ALA A 36 4.42 4.46 4.40
CA ALA A 36 3.65 4.89 3.23
C ALA A 36 2.15 4.60 3.40
N LEU A 37 1.80 3.41 3.88
CA LEU A 37 0.42 3.02 4.15
C LEU A 37 -0.22 3.89 5.23
N ASN A 38 0.46 4.09 6.35
CA ASN A 38 -0.03 4.92 7.46
C ASN A 38 -0.25 6.37 7.04
N PHE A 39 0.63 6.91 6.18
CA PHE A 39 0.47 8.26 5.63
C PHE A 39 -0.79 8.40 4.75
N GLU A 40 -1.07 7.41 3.90
CA GLU A 40 -2.28 7.41 3.08
C GLU A 40 -3.55 7.25 3.92
N LEU A 41 -3.53 6.36 4.92
CA LEU A 41 -4.65 6.18 5.85
C LEU A 41 -4.95 7.47 6.63
N ALA A 42 -3.92 8.17 7.11
CA ALA A 42 -4.10 9.44 7.84
C ALA A 42 -4.81 10.51 6.99
N LYS A 43 -4.55 10.57 5.69
CA LYS A 43 -5.25 11.49 4.77
C LYS A 43 -6.74 11.15 4.64
N ILE A 44 -7.05 9.86 4.59
CA ILE A 44 -8.44 9.39 4.51
C ILE A 44 -9.18 9.74 5.80
N ASP A 45 -8.56 9.52 6.96
CA ASP A 45 -9.13 9.86 8.26
C ASP A 45 -9.39 11.37 8.39
N GLU A 46 -8.42 12.20 7.97
CA GLU A 46 -8.59 13.65 7.96
C GLU A 46 -9.74 14.09 7.05
N PHE A 47 -9.84 13.49 5.86
CA PHE A 47 -10.93 13.76 4.93
C PHE A 47 -12.29 13.37 5.53
N GLN A 48 -12.39 12.19 6.13
CA GLN A 48 -13.61 11.72 6.79
C GLN A 48 -14.02 12.63 7.94
N ARG A 49 -13.07 13.07 8.77
CA ARG A 49 -13.33 14.02 9.85
C ARG A 49 -13.91 15.33 9.32
N LYS A 50 -13.31 15.88 8.27
CA LYS A 50 -13.78 17.13 7.64
C LYS A 50 -15.18 16.98 7.04
N VAL A 51 -15.47 15.85 6.41
CA VAL A 51 -16.82 15.54 5.90
C VAL A 51 -17.82 15.49 7.04
N LYS A 52 -17.47 14.84 8.15
CA LYS A 52 -18.33 14.77 9.33
C LYS A 52 -18.58 16.15 9.94
N GLU A 53 -17.54 16.98 10.12
CA GLU A 53 -17.68 18.34 10.63
C GLU A 53 -18.60 19.21 9.76
N MET A 54 -18.51 19.07 8.43
CA MET A 54 -19.41 19.78 7.51
C MET A 54 -20.85 19.27 7.58
N SER A 55 -21.04 17.97 7.84
CA SER A 55 -22.37 17.38 8.03
C SER A 55 -23.00 17.86 9.34
N ASP A 56 -22.24 17.86 10.44
CA ASP A 56 -22.70 18.24 11.77
C ASP A 56 -23.02 19.75 11.87
N GLN A 57 -22.48 20.59 10.98
CA GLN A 57 -22.80 22.02 10.87
C GLN A 57 -24.10 22.31 10.10
N CYS A 58 -24.69 21.31 9.44
CA CYS A 58 -25.89 21.45 8.63
C CYS A 58 -27.18 21.01 9.35
N ASP A 59 -27.10 20.62 10.63
CA ASP A 59 -28.23 20.41 11.55
C ASP A 59 -28.49 21.65 12.43
#